data_AF-A0A3Q3VQH8-F1
#
_entry.id   AF-A0A3Q3VQH8-F1
#
_cell.length_a   1.000
_cell.length_b   1.000
_cell.length_c   1.000
_cell.angle_alpha   90.00
_cell.angle_beta   90.00
_cell.angle_gamma   90.00
#
_symmetry.space_group_name_H-M   'P 1'
#
loop_
_entity.id
_entity.type
_entity.pdbx_description
1 polymer ?
#
loop_
_entity_poly.entity_id
_entity_poly.type
_entity_poly.pdbx_seq_one_letter_code
_entity_poly.pdbx_strand_id
1 'polypeptide(L)'
;QFLTHHCLISVALTADSPSPSLSVSRCVDHACSPPIGNLASGRALFALSHRCGNSSSLHLCPDDTHPPALMTDDPFLHPDTWWASGAQQQQQQRDEIRLDLETRFCLSHVILVFRSPRPAAMAIERSADFGKTWEALKLYAQNCSADFGLPDDFSQPGSLCTSRYSSASPCTGGESCPMPVHHPAGQMTPYAISTLLARGTCLCHGHADRCVQSLLMWGDITECARCVLQVSGRCLCVHHTAGDHCEKCAPLYNDRPWMPANSTSGESNPCQKCQCHSHADSCHFSQRAWLSSAGTTGGVCDDCKHNTVGRRCHRCRHGYRRYLSLPLNSPHACTRCWCHPEGSLPPRPGEDRIWCHPRSGQCLCKPGVGGTSCSYCLPGYWGFSEEGCKPCICPHNCDPTTGQCLSITQCLRTGKCSCKEKKLRNVSDLCKTKHDYVIKVSVLSADDKGSHAEVKVKVRKVFHSGPVALSLGTISIYPLSWTSRGCTCPILNPGMEYLLAGPQEAGTGRLLVTMQSTVLPWTPRLGLLLSEGLQNRCP
;
A
#
# COMPACT_ATOMS: atom_id res chain seq x y z
N GLN A 1 40.09 -33.59 21.72
CA GLN A 1 41.39 -32.90 21.65
C GLN A 1 41.24 -31.57 22.37
N PHE A 2 41.97 -31.39 23.48
CA PHE A 2 42.00 -30.13 24.22
C PHE A 2 42.79 -29.10 23.40
N LEU A 3 42.18 -27.93 23.17
CA LEU A 3 42.91 -26.72 22.79
C LEU A 3 42.48 -25.60 23.74
N THR A 4 43.32 -25.39 24.74
CA THR A 4 43.40 -24.18 25.55
C THR A 4 43.87 -23.02 24.66
N HIS A 5 43.02 -22.03 24.43
CA HIS A 5 43.46 -20.69 24.06
C HIS A 5 42.92 -19.70 25.10
N HIS A 6 43.85 -19.08 25.82
CA HIS A 6 43.60 -17.88 26.61
C HIS A 6 43.00 -16.81 25.70
N CYS A 7 41.72 -16.51 25.88
CA CYS A 7 41.09 -15.34 25.27
C CYS A 7 41.13 -14.21 26.31
N LEU A 8 42.09 -13.30 26.16
CA LEU A 8 42.08 -12.01 26.86
C LEU A 8 40.94 -11.18 26.25
N ILE A 9 39.83 -11.08 26.96
CA ILE A 9 38.75 -10.14 26.62
C ILE A 9 39.18 -8.77 27.14
N SER A 10 39.78 -7.94 26.29
CA SER A 10 39.89 -6.50 26.53
C SER A 10 38.53 -5.86 26.28
N VAL A 11 37.78 -5.56 27.34
CA VAL A 11 36.58 -4.72 27.26
C VAL A 11 37.02 -3.26 27.23
N ALA A 12 37.03 -2.66 26.05
CA ALA A 12 37.08 -1.21 25.92
C ALA A 12 35.70 -0.65 26.26
N LEU A 13 35.54 -0.09 27.46
CA LEU A 13 34.34 0.66 27.83
C LEU A 13 34.44 2.06 27.22
N THR A 14 33.91 2.25 26.02
CA THR A 14 33.58 3.59 25.52
C THR A 14 32.20 3.96 26.06
N ALA A 15 32.17 4.89 27.01
CA ALA A 15 30.94 5.53 27.45
C ALA A 15 30.46 6.47 26.32
N ASP A 16 29.67 5.94 25.40
CA ASP A 16 28.99 6.75 24.40
C ASP A 16 27.60 7.12 24.95
N SER A 17 27.43 8.39 25.26
CA SER A 17 26.14 8.98 25.65
C SER A 17 25.13 8.80 24.49
N PRO A 18 23.89 8.34 24.72
CA PRO A 18 22.93 8.20 23.64
C PRO A 18 22.40 9.58 23.24
N SER A 19 22.89 10.09 22.11
CA SER A 19 22.13 11.04 21.32
C SER A 19 20.96 10.29 20.65
N PRO A 20 19.78 10.93 20.48
CA PRO A 20 18.61 10.28 19.90
C PRO A 20 18.78 10.17 18.39
N SER A 21 19.64 9.26 17.94
CA SER A 21 19.63 8.81 16.55
C SER A 21 18.38 7.93 16.38
N LEU A 22 17.56 8.23 15.37
CA LEU A 22 16.52 7.30 14.91
C LEU A 22 17.20 5.96 14.64
N SER A 23 17.01 4.98 15.53
CA SER A 23 17.56 3.65 15.34
C SER A 23 16.92 3.06 14.08
N VAL A 24 17.67 3.03 12.98
CA VAL A 24 17.28 2.31 11.77
C VAL A 24 16.99 0.87 12.18
N SER A 25 15.80 0.37 11.85
CA SER A 25 15.38 -1.00 12.21
C SER A 25 16.42 -1.99 11.68
N ARG A 26 16.74 -3.00 12.48
CA ARG A 26 17.68 -4.07 12.06
C ARG A 26 17.07 -4.97 10.97
N CYS A 27 15.81 -4.76 10.64
CA CYS A 27 15.05 -5.52 9.66
C CYS A 27 15.04 -4.90 8.25
N VAL A 28 15.84 -3.86 7.97
CA VAL A 28 15.85 -3.30 6.60
C VAL A 28 16.44 -4.34 5.66
N ASP A 29 15.59 -4.85 4.75
CA ASP A 29 15.89 -5.81 3.69
C ASP A 29 16.47 -7.18 4.11
N HIS A 30 16.51 -7.49 5.41
CA HIS A 30 17.08 -8.72 5.95
C HIS A 30 16.19 -9.38 7.00
N ALA A 31 16.33 -10.70 7.16
CA ALA A 31 15.71 -11.42 8.27
C ALA A 31 16.16 -10.82 9.61
N CYS A 32 15.23 -10.68 10.56
CA CYS A 32 15.51 -10.08 11.86
C CYS A 32 14.77 -10.80 12.99
N SER A 33 15.37 -10.80 14.18
CA SER A 33 14.78 -11.42 15.37
C SER A 33 14.85 -10.46 16.56
N PRO A 34 13.84 -10.44 17.43
CA PRO A 34 13.89 -9.66 18.66
C PRO A 34 14.95 -10.21 19.63
N PRO A 35 15.48 -9.36 20.54
CA PRO A 35 16.52 -9.77 21.48
C PRO A 35 16.05 -10.87 22.43
N ILE A 36 16.97 -11.74 22.83
CA ILE A 36 16.71 -12.78 23.83
C ILE A 36 16.66 -12.14 25.23
N GLY A 37 15.66 -12.50 26.01
CA GLY A 37 15.50 -12.12 27.41
C GLY A 37 15.05 -13.29 28.28
N ASN A 38 14.77 -13.02 29.56
CA ASN A 38 14.16 -14.00 30.45
C ASN A 38 12.63 -13.95 30.31
N LEU A 39 12.03 -15.00 29.78
CA LEU A 39 10.58 -15.12 29.60
C LEU A 39 9.84 -15.18 30.94
N ALA A 40 10.51 -15.63 32.01
CA ALA A 40 9.92 -15.73 33.34
C ALA A 40 9.85 -14.37 34.07
N SER A 41 10.70 -13.40 33.72
CA SER A 41 10.72 -12.09 34.36
C SER A 41 9.40 -11.35 34.15
N GLY A 42 8.83 -10.83 35.25
CA GLY A 42 7.56 -10.11 35.26
C GLY A 42 6.31 -11.01 35.14
N ARG A 43 6.47 -12.34 35.11
CA ARG A 43 5.35 -13.30 35.07
C ARG A 43 5.22 -14.06 36.39
N ALA A 44 3.98 -14.44 36.71
CA ALA A 44 3.72 -15.28 37.86
C ALA A 44 4.18 -16.73 37.57
N LEU A 45 4.91 -17.31 38.51
CA LEU A 45 5.21 -18.74 38.53
C LEU A 45 4.23 -19.46 39.44
N PHE A 46 3.71 -20.60 38.98
CA PHE A 46 2.94 -21.53 39.77
C PHE A 46 3.86 -22.60 40.37
N ALA A 47 3.62 -22.98 41.63
CA ALA A 47 4.23 -24.13 42.28
C ALA A 47 3.16 -25.00 42.93
N LEU A 48 3.22 -26.32 42.73
CA LEU A 48 2.24 -27.29 43.24
C LEU A 48 2.15 -27.25 44.78
N SER A 49 3.29 -27.18 45.46
CA SER A 49 3.37 -27.14 46.93
C SER A 49 2.76 -25.89 47.58
N HIS A 50 2.43 -24.86 46.81
CA HIS A 50 1.83 -23.60 47.27
C HIS A 50 0.31 -23.47 46.95
N ARG A 51 -0.39 -24.59 46.68
CA ARG A 51 -1.86 -24.59 46.54
C ARG A 51 -2.55 -24.53 47.90
N CYS A 52 -2.90 -23.33 48.39
CA CYS A 52 -3.86 -23.18 49.49
C CYS A 52 -5.25 -23.66 49.03
N GLY A 53 -5.86 -24.56 49.81
CA GLY A 53 -7.13 -25.22 49.50
C GLY A 53 -8.30 -24.23 49.42
N ASN A 54 -9.17 -24.45 48.43
CA ASN A 54 -10.36 -23.63 48.20
C ASN A 54 -11.47 -24.01 49.21
N SER A 55 -11.54 -23.30 50.34
CA SER A 55 -12.78 -23.19 51.12
C SER A 55 -13.06 -21.71 51.39
N SER A 56 -13.90 -21.12 50.56
CA SER A 56 -14.87 -20.07 50.90
C SER A 56 -14.43 -18.98 51.88
N SER A 57 -13.22 -18.44 51.74
CA SER A 57 -12.83 -17.13 52.31
C SER A 57 -11.44 -16.78 51.80
N LEU A 58 -11.27 -15.54 51.32
CA LEU A 58 -9.99 -14.90 51.08
C LEU A 58 -9.21 -14.83 52.40
N HIS A 59 -8.46 -15.89 52.73
CA HIS A 59 -7.41 -15.83 53.73
C HIS A 59 -6.08 -16.01 53.01
N LEU A 60 -5.27 -14.96 53.04
CA LEU A 60 -3.86 -14.99 52.66
C LEU A 60 -3.18 -16.15 53.40
N CYS A 61 -2.40 -16.97 52.66
CA CYS A 61 -1.52 -17.96 53.27
C CYS A 61 -0.55 -17.21 54.20
N PRO A 62 -0.32 -17.67 55.44
CA PRO A 62 0.52 -16.95 56.41
C PRO A 62 1.95 -16.85 55.90
N ASP A 63 2.46 -15.63 55.77
CA ASP A 63 3.83 -15.21 55.41
C ASP A 63 4.74 -16.33 54.87
N ASP A 64 4.50 -16.77 53.63
CA ASP A 64 5.45 -17.60 52.90
C ASP A 64 6.74 -16.81 52.73
N THR A 65 7.78 -17.21 53.46
CA THR A 65 9.08 -16.51 53.48
C THR A 65 9.83 -16.68 52.14
N HIS A 66 9.42 -17.66 51.32
CA HIS A 66 10.09 -18.10 50.09
C HIS A 66 9.13 -18.43 48.92
N PRO A 67 8.32 -17.47 48.43
CA PRO A 67 7.32 -17.72 47.38
C PRO A 67 7.93 -17.93 45.98
N PRO A 68 7.21 -18.54 45.02
CA PRO A 68 7.71 -18.83 43.67
C PRO A 68 8.23 -17.61 42.89
N ALA A 69 7.73 -16.41 43.22
CA ALA A 69 8.17 -15.16 42.59
C ALA A 69 9.69 -14.89 42.79
N LEU A 70 10.27 -15.38 43.89
CA LEU A 70 11.70 -15.25 44.21
C LEU A 70 12.60 -16.16 43.35
N MET A 71 12.06 -16.91 42.40
CA MET A 71 12.89 -17.57 41.39
C MET A 71 13.22 -16.67 40.20
N THR A 72 12.56 -15.51 40.05
CA THR A 72 12.60 -14.70 38.82
C THR A 72 12.98 -13.24 39.04
N ASP A 73 13.30 -12.89 40.29
CA ASP A 73 13.88 -11.62 40.65
C ASP A 73 15.32 -11.50 40.13
N ASP A 74 15.89 -10.30 40.22
CA ASP A 74 17.23 -10.04 39.72
C ASP A 74 18.27 -10.66 40.68
N PRO A 75 19.01 -11.71 40.25
CA PRO A 75 19.92 -12.44 41.14
C PRO A 75 21.14 -11.60 41.55
N PHE A 76 21.42 -10.49 40.87
CA PHE A 76 22.51 -9.58 41.24
C PHE A 76 22.08 -8.57 42.30
N LEU A 77 20.81 -8.16 42.29
CA LEU A 77 20.24 -7.26 43.30
C LEU A 77 19.79 -8.01 44.56
N HIS A 78 19.36 -9.25 44.39
CA HIS A 78 18.82 -10.09 45.45
C HIS A 78 19.50 -11.47 45.46
N PRO A 79 20.80 -11.56 45.84
CA PRO A 79 21.56 -12.82 45.77
C PRO A 79 21.13 -13.87 46.82
N ASP A 80 20.45 -13.44 47.88
CA ASP A 80 20.03 -14.29 49.00
C ASP A 80 18.53 -14.62 48.99
N THR A 81 17.84 -14.44 47.87
CA THR A 81 16.44 -14.86 47.72
C THR A 81 16.36 -16.26 47.10
N TRP A 82 15.33 -17.01 47.49
CA TRP A 82 15.01 -18.30 46.89
C TRP A 82 13.55 -18.66 47.13
N TRP A 83 13.01 -19.51 46.26
CA TRP A 83 11.79 -20.26 46.52
C TRP A 83 12.12 -21.57 47.24
N ALA A 84 11.24 -22.02 48.14
CA ALA A 84 11.35 -23.32 48.79
C ALA A 84 10.02 -24.09 48.73
N SER A 85 10.04 -25.37 48.39
CA SER A 85 8.85 -26.23 48.42
C SER A 85 8.35 -26.43 49.86
N GLY A 86 7.04 -26.56 50.05
CA GLY A 86 6.47 -26.93 51.35
C GLY A 86 7.00 -28.27 51.89
N ALA A 87 7.08 -28.39 53.22
CA ALA A 87 7.48 -29.63 53.88
C ALA A 87 6.39 -30.71 53.71
N GLN A 88 6.66 -31.75 52.93
CA GLN A 88 5.72 -32.83 52.66
C GLN A 88 5.95 -34.00 53.64
N GLN A 89 4.89 -34.46 54.32
CA GLN A 89 4.94 -35.55 55.32
C GLN A 89 4.93 -36.97 54.72
N GLN A 90 4.91 -37.12 53.38
CA GLN A 90 4.82 -38.43 52.71
C GLN A 90 6.06 -38.77 51.87
N GLN A 91 6.33 -40.07 51.78
CA GLN A 91 7.47 -40.76 51.16
C GLN A 91 7.80 -40.39 49.69
N GLN A 92 7.02 -39.51 49.05
CA GLN A 92 7.22 -39.12 47.65
C GLN A 92 6.97 -37.61 47.49
N GLN A 93 8.05 -36.84 47.62
CA GLN A 93 8.03 -35.39 47.41
C GLN A 93 7.99 -35.13 45.91
N ARG A 94 6.81 -34.74 45.39
CA ARG A 94 6.62 -34.35 43.99
C ARG A 94 6.17 -32.90 44.00
N ASP A 95 6.94 -32.04 43.35
CA ASP A 95 6.57 -30.66 43.11
C ASP A 95 6.52 -30.39 41.61
N GLU A 96 5.78 -29.36 41.21
CA GLU A 96 5.65 -28.93 39.81
C GLU A 96 5.74 -27.42 39.77
N ILE A 97 6.69 -26.89 39.00
CA ILE A 97 6.82 -25.46 38.74
C ILE A 97 6.34 -25.20 37.32
N ARG A 98 5.39 -24.27 37.16
CA ARG A 98 4.80 -23.93 35.86
C ARG A 98 4.94 -22.45 35.58
N LEU A 99 5.39 -22.15 34.37
CA LEU A 99 5.42 -20.81 33.78
C LEU A 99 4.40 -20.77 32.64
N ASP A 100 3.27 -20.11 32.88
CA ASP A 100 2.25 -19.90 31.85
C ASP A 100 2.58 -18.64 31.05
N LEU A 101 2.68 -18.79 29.74
CA LEU A 101 2.95 -17.69 28.81
C LEU A 101 1.67 -17.28 28.10
N GLU A 102 1.48 -15.97 27.90
CA GLU A 102 0.27 -15.40 27.29
C GLU A 102 0.14 -15.71 25.79
N THR A 103 1.25 -16.08 25.15
CA THR A 103 1.33 -16.41 23.73
C THR A 103 2.53 -17.33 23.45
N ARG A 104 2.83 -17.58 22.17
CA ARG A 104 3.95 -18.43 21.73
C ARG A 104 5.27 -17.68 21.73
N PHE A 105 6.31 -18.32 22.26
CA PHE A 105 7.67 -17.80 22.30
C PHE A 105 8.68 -18.82 21.77
N CYS A 106 9.82 -18.33 21.31
CA CYS A 106 10.98 -19.14 20.99
C CYS A 106 11.82 -19.34 22.27
N LEU A 107 11.76 -20.52 22.86
CA LEU A 107 12.61 -20.90 23.99
C LEU A 107 14.00 -21.33 23.49
N SER A 108 15.06 -20.75 24.05
CA SER A 108 16.44 -21.15 23.77
C SER A 108 16.92 -22.20 24.76
N HIS A 109 16.88 -21.89 26.06
CA HIS A 109 17.30 -22.80 27.12
C HIS A 109 16.70 -22.37 28.48
N VAL A 110 16.66 -23.31 29.42
CA VAL A 110 16.20 -23.08 30.79
C VAL A 110 17.36 -23.34 31.74
N ILE A 111 17.59 -22.41 32.68
CA ILE A 111 18.61 -22.55 33.73
C ILE A 111 17.88 -22.52 35.07
N LEU A 112 18.13 -23.54 35.89
CA LEU A 112 17.68 -23.61 37.28
C LEU A 112 18.92 -23.61 38.17
N VAL A 113 18.96 -22.72 39.16
CA VAL A 113 20.00 -22.66 40.18
C VAL A 113 19.39 -23.11 41.50
N PHE A 114 19.84 -24.26 41.99
CA PHE A 114 19.33 -24.84 43.22
C PHE A 114 20.13 -24.35 44.42
N ARG A 115 19.42 -24.01 45.50
CA ARG A 115 19.99 -23.77 46.83
C ARG A 115 19.96 -25.05 47.67
N SER A 116 18.98 -25.93 47.43
CA SER A 116 18.97 -27.30 47.96
C SER A 116 19.86 -28.22 47.09
N PRO A 117 20.12 -29.47 47.51
CA PRO A 117 20.60 -30.50 46.59
C PRO A 117 19.66 -30.61 45.38
N ARG A 118 20.23 -30.90 44.20
CA ARG A 118 19.47 -31.10 42.96
C ARG A 118 18.56 -32.34 43.08
N PRO A 119 17.38 -32.35 42.43
CA PRO A 119 16.50 -33.51 42.46
C PRO A 119 17.18 -34.76 41.92
N ALA A 120 16.92 -35.92 42.55
CA ALA A 120 17.40 -37.20 42.07
C ALA A 120 16.83 -37.54 40.68
N ALA A 121 15.59 -37.11 40.40
CA ALA A 121 14.97 -37.13 39.09
C ALA A 121 14.09 -35.89 38.88
N MET A 122 14.09 -35.32 37.68
CA MET A 122 13.22 -34.22 37.27
C MET A 122 12.99 -34.20 35.75
N ALA A 123 11.88 -33.61 35.32
CA ALA A 123 11.54 -33.43 33.91
C ALA A 123 11.34 -31.95 33.61
N ILE A 124 11.82 -31.50 32.45
CA ILE A 124 11.43 -30.20 31.88
C ILE A 124 10.52 -30.50 30.69
N GLU A 125 9.30 -29.98 30.75
CA GLU A 125 8.27 -30.17 29.72
C GLU A 125 7.86 -28.82 29.13
N ARG A 126 7.30 -28.85 27.92
CA ARG A 126 6.69 -27.66 27.30
C ARG A 126 5.32 -28.01 26.69
N SER A 127 4.51 -26.98 26.50
CA SER A 127 3.23 -27.06 25.81
C SER A 127 3.16 -26.02 24.70
N ALA A 128 2.78 -26.44 23.49
CA ALA A 128 2.58 -25.57 22.33
C ALA A 128 1.11 -25.14 22.12
N ASP A 129 0.20 -25.69 22.93
CA ASP A 129 -1.25 -25.57 22.83
C ASP A 129 -1.90 -25.09 24.14
N PHE A 130 -1.14 -24.34 24.93
CA PHE A 130 -1.56 -23.65 26.16
C PHE A 130 -2.05 -24.61 27.26
N GLY A 131 -1.26 -25.65 27.52
CA GLY A 131 -1.43 -26.58 28.64
C GLY A 131 -2.32 -27.79 28.34
N LYS A 132 -2.77 -27.98 27.10
CA LYS A 132 -3.61 -29.14 26.72
C LYS A 132 -2.77 -30.40 26.51
N THR A 133 -1.63 -30.27 25.83
CA THR A 133 -0.65 -31.35 25.66
C THR A 133 0.72 -30.89 26.12
N TRP A 134 1.52 -31.85 26.56
CA TRP A 134 2.85 -31.65 27.12
C TRP A 134 3.83 -32.58 26.44
N GLU A 135 4.99 -32.05 26.07
CA GLU A 135 6.11 -32.82 25.54
C GLU A 135 7.35 -32.60 26.40
N ALA A 136 8.07 -33.67 26.69
CA ALA A 136 9.32 -33.60 27.44
C ALA A 136 10.42 -33.00 26.57
N LEU A 137 11.02 -31.90 27.05
CA LEU A 137 12.20 -31.27 26.42
C LEU A 137 13.48 -32.01 26.79
N LYS A 138 13.64 -32.33 28.08
CA LYS A 138 14.78 -33.09 28.61
C LYS A 138 14.41 -33.68 29.95
N LEU A 139 14.91 -34.90 30.21
CA LEU A 139 14.77 -35.61 31.47
C LEU A 139 16.12 -35.67 32.18
N TYR A 140 16.10 -35.56 33.50
CA TYR A 140 17.30 -35.61 34.34
C TYR A 140 17.07 -36.64 35.43
N ALA A 141 17.95 -37.62 35.56
CA ALA A 141 17.88 -38.66 36.60
C ALA A 141 19.27 -39.09 37.03
N GLN A 142 19.46 -39.52 38.27
CA GLN A 142 20.71 -40.19 38.68
C GLN A 142 20.88 -41.51 37.92
N ASN A 143 19.78 -42.20 37.63
CA ASN A 143 19.78 -43.41 36.82
C ASN A 143 18.63 -43.38 35.79
N CYS A 144 18.94 -42.89 34.58
CA CYS A 144 17.98 -42.77 33.48
C CYS A 144 17.25 -44.08 33.15
N SER A 145 17.94 -45.21 33.23
CA SER A 145 17.35 -46.53 32.93
C SER A 145 16.36 -46.96 34.02
N ALA A 146 16.65 -46.64 35.28
CA ALA A 146 15.78 -47.00 36.41
C ALA A 146 14.57 -46.07 36.52
N ASP A 147 14.77 -44.76 36.40
CA ASP A 147 13.72 -43.76 36.65
C ASP A 147 12.81 -43.54 35.43
N PHE A 148 13.37 -43.60 34.21
CA PHE A 148 12.65 -43.29 32.98
C PHE A 148 12.68 -44.39 31.93
N GLY A 149 13.41 -45.49 32.15
CA GLY A 149 13.55 -46.56 31.15
C GLY A 149 14.28 -46.12 29.88
N LEU A 150 15.11 -45.07 29.97
CA LEU A 150 15.80 -44.46 28.81
C LEU A 150 17.32 -44.59 28.94
N PRO A 151 18.06 -44.69 27.82
CA PRO A 151 19.51 -44.63 27.85
C PRO A 151 19.99 -43.24 28.32
N ASP A 152 21.16 -43.17 28.94
CA ASP A 152 21.75 -41.89 29.34
C ASP A 152 22.43 -41.21 28.16
N ASP A 153 22.15 -39.93 27.92
CA ASP A 153 22.80 -39.07 26.91
C ASP A 153 24.33 -39.03 27.06
N PHE A 154 24.84 -39.22 28.28
CA PHE A 154 26.29 -39.38 28.51
C PHE A 154 26.85 -40.64 27.83
N SER A 155 26.07 -41.72 27.78
CA SER A 155 26.44 -42.98 27.13
C SER A 155 26.00 -43.07 25.67
N GLN A 156 24.89 -42.42 25.31
CA GLN A 156 24.29 -42.43 23.98
C GLN A 156 23.86 -41.01 23.58
N PRO A 157 24.74 -40.26 22.88
CA PRO A 157 24.46 -38.90 22.47
C PRO A 157 23.14 -38.78 21.70
N GLY A 158 22.30 -37.83 22.10
CA GLY A 158 20.96 -37.61 21.53
C GLY A 158 19.83 -38.24 22.34
N SER A 159 20.11 -38.95 23.44
CA SER A 159 19.07 -39.43 24.34
C SER A 159 18.34 -38.29 25.06
N LEU A 160 17.05 -38.51 25.36
CA LEU A 160 16.20 -37.54 26.06
C LEU A 160 16.57 -37.39 27.55
N CYS A 161 17.15 -38.43 28.18
CA CYS A 161 17.53 -38.41 29.59
C CYS A 161 19.04 -38.23 29.79
N THR A 162 19.45 -37.49 30.82
CA THR A 162 20.87 -37.38 31.23
C THR A 162 21.09 -37.40 32.74
N SER A 163 22.18 -38.01 33.19
CA SER A 163 22.61 -37.98 34.61
C SER A 163 23.58 -36.87 34.98
N ARG A 164 24.10 -36.12 33.98
CA ARG A 164 25.16 -35.11 34.16
C ARG A 164 24.84 -34.04 35.21
N TYR A 165 23.56 -33.74 35.43
CA TYR A 165 23.12 -32.65 36.31
C TYR A 165 22.25 -33.12 37.49
N SER A 166 22.28 -34.42 37.82
CA SER A 166 21.40 -35.02 38.83
C SER A 166 22.11 -35.41 40.12
N SER A 167 23.43 -35.15 40.23
CA SER A 167 24.18 -35.41 41.47
C SER A 167 23.81 -34.41 42.56
N ALA A 168 23.67 -34.92 43.79
CA ALA A 168 23.39 -34.09 44.96
C ALA A 168 24.51 -33.06 45.23
N SER A 169 25.76 -33.38 44.89
CA SER A 169 26.92 -32.49 45.00
C SER A 169 27.14 -31.63 43.74
N PRO A 170 27.66 -30.39 43.84
CA PRO A 170 27.97 -29.69 45.08
C PRO A 170 26.69 -29.19 45.76
N CYS A 171 26.59 -29.45 47.06
CA CYS A 171 25.72 -28.68 47.95
C CYS A 171 26.40 -27.31 48.15
N THR A 172 25.64 -26.22 48.29
CA THR A 172 26.18 -24.85 48.34
C THR A 172 27.38 -24.72 49.28
N GLY A 173 28.51 -24.16 48.81
CA GLY A 173 29.66 -23.80 49.65
C GLY A 173 30.86 -24.74 49.67
N GLY A 174 30.87 -25.84 48.91
CA GLY A 174 32.05 -26.72 48.83
C GLY A 174 32.25 -27.67 50.02
N GLU A 175 31.25 -27.78 50.89
CA GLU A 175 31.23 -28.78 51.96
C GLU A 175 30.62 -30.10 51.46
N SER A 176 31.07 -31.21 52.05
CA SER A 176 30.48 -32.54 51.85
C SER A 176 28.98 -32.43 52.03
N CYS A 177 28.21 -32.80 51.01
CA CYS A 177 26.77 -32.91 51.14
C CYS A 177 26.46 -33.74 52.38
N PRO A 178 25.57 -33.30 53.28
CA PRO A 178 25.01 -34.23 54.23
C PRO A 178 24.40 -35.34 53.36
N MET A 179 24.95 -36.55 53.49
CA MET A 179 24.19 -37.78 53.24
C MET A 179 22.80 -37.56 53.86
N PRO A 180 21.72 -38.20 53.39
CA PRO A 180 20.44 -38.14 54.10
C PRO A 180 20.66 -38.66 55.52
N VAL A 181 21.08 -37.78 56.43
CA VAL A 181 21.10 -38.00 57.85
C VAL A 181 19.62 -38.16 58.11
N HIS A 182 19.25 -39.35 58.57
CA HIS A 182 18.01 -39.51 59.29
C HIS A 182 17.98 -38.41 60.36
N HIS A 183 17.42 -37.26 60.01
CA HIS A 183 16.89 -36.35 60.99
C HIS A 183 15.92 -37.19 61.81
N PRO A 184 16.02 -37.16 63.14
CA PRO A 184 15.12 -37.92 63.99
C PRO A 184 13.73 -37.30 63.81
N ALA A 185 12.95 -37.92 62.91
CA ALA A 185 11.59 -37.62 62.46
C ALA A 185 11.50 -37.34 60.94
N GLY A 186 11.70 -38.34 60.08
CA GLY A 186 11.02 -38.51 58.78
C GLY A 186 10.86 -37.33 57.78
N GLN A 187 11.56 -36.21 57.98
CA GLN A 187 11.41 -34.99 57.19
C GLN A 187 12.46 -34.96 56.08
N MET A 188 11.99 -35.07 54.83
CA MET A 188 12.80 -34.81 53.65
C MET A 188 13.10 -33.32 53.52
N THR A 189 14.31 -32.99 53.07
CA THR A 189 14.73 -31.61 52.80
C THR A 189 13.90 -31.02 51.65
N PRO A 190 13.33 -29.82 51.80
CA PRO A 190 12.56 -29.18 50.73
C PRO A 190 13.43 -28.83 49.52
N TYR A 191 12.83 -28.84 48.33
CA TYR A 191 13.45 -28.26 47.14
C TYR A 191 13.60 -26.76 47.32
N ALA A 192 14.75 -26.20 46.98
CA ALA A 192 14.96 -24.77 47.01
C ALA A 192 15.67 -24.30 45.74
N ILE A 193 15.11 -23.28 45.08
CA ILE A 193 15.60 -22.73 43.81
C ILE A 193 15.80 -21.23 44.00
N SER A 194 17.03 -20.76 43.81
CA SER A 194 17.36 -19.33 43.88
C SER A 194 17.08 -18.62 42.57
N THR A 195 17.16 -19.31 41.43
CA THR A 195 17.00 -18.65 40.12
C THR A 195 16.44 -19.60 39.07
N LEU A 196 15.44 -19.13 38.34
CA LEU A 196 14.87 -19.72 37.14
C LEU A 196 14.99 -18.72 35.99
N LEU A 197 15.85 -19.05 35.02
CA LEU A 197 16.02 -18.29 33.79
C LEU A 197 15.46 -19.09 32.62
N ALA A 198 14.29 -18.70 32.13
CA ALA A 198 13.72 -19.21 30.89
C ALA A 198 14.17 -18.30 29.74
N ARG A 199 15.36 -18.53 29.19
CA ARG A 199 15.90 -17.67 28.13
C ARG A 199 15.21 -17.92 26.80
N GLY A 200 14.66 -16.87 26.21
CA GLY A 200 13.96 -16.95 24.94
C GLY A 200 13.65 -15.58 24.34
N THR A 201 12.95 -15.58 23.21
CA THR A 201 12.53 -14.37 22.49
C THR A 201 11.11 -14.56 21.95
N CYS A 202 10.44 -13.47 21.59
CA CYS A 202 9.13 -13.56 20.93
C CYS A 202 9.24 -14.17 19.52
N LEU A 203 8.23 -14.94 19.14
CA LEU A 203 8.16 -15.63 17.86
C LEU A 203 7.62 -14.68 16.78
N CYS A 204 8.47 -14.21 15.87
CA CYS A 204 8.06 -13.28 14.80
C CYS A 204 8.39 -13.76 13.37
N HIS A 205 8.74 -15.05 13.21
CA HIS A 205 9.11 -15.67 11.93
C HIS A 205 10.18 -14.91 11.13
N GLY A 206 11.04 -14.15 11.80
CA GLY A 206 12.11 -13.38 11.14
C GLY A 206 11.67 -12.01 10.58
N HIS A 207 10.45 -11.54 10.91
CA HIS A 207 9.87 -10.29 10.40
C HIS A 207 9.61 -9.23 11.48
N ALA A 208 10.32 -9.28 12.61
CA ALA A 208 10.33 -8.18 13.59
C ALA A 208 11.63 -8.19 14.40
N ASP A 209 12.12 -7.00 14.78
CA ASP A 209 13.26 -6.82 15.68
C ASP A 209 12.83 -6.43 17.11
N ARG A 210 11.53 -6.18 17.33
CA ARG A 210 10.96 -5.75 18.61
C ARG A 210 9.56 -6.29 18.83
N CYS A 211 9.20 -6.43 20.10
CA CYS A 211 7.86 -6.82 20.56
C CYS A 211 7.34 -5.83 21.59
N VAL A 212 6.02 -5.66 21.63
CA VAL A 212 5.33 -4.69 22.49
C VAL A 212 4.25 -5.36 23.34
N GLN A 213 3.98 -4.78 24.50
CA GLN A 213 2.95 -5.26 25.43
C GLN A 213 1.57 -4.83 24.92
N SER A 214 0.58 -5.74 24.98
CA SER A 214 -0.78 -5.52 24.47
C SER A 214 -1.54 -4.37 25.19
N LEU A 215 -1.08 -3.96 26.37
CA LEU A 215 -1.73 -2.98 27.25
C LEU A 215 -1.44 -1.50 26.91
N LEU A 216 -0.56 -1.17 25.95
CA LEU A 216 -0.23 0.22 25.61
C LEU A 216 -1.29 0.95 24.75
N MET A 217 -2.53 0.46 24.70
CA MET A 217 -3.64 1.17 24.04
C MET A 217 -4.45 2.05 25.00
N TRP A 218 -4.30 1.90 26.32
CA TRP A 218 -5.04 2.66 27.32
C TRP A 218 -4.04 3.27 28.31
N GLY A 219 -3.86 4.58 28.21
CA GLY A 219 -2.80 5.31 28.90
C GLY A 219 -2.88 5.20 30.42
N ASP A 220 -1.93 4.48 31.00
CA ASP A 220 -1.40 4.76 32.33
C ASP A 220 0.07 4.30 32.37
N ILE A 221 1.01 5.25 32.49
CA ILE A 221 2.47 5.01 32.43
C ILE A 221 3.04 4.77 33.84
N THR A 222 2.20 4.75 34.87
CA THR A 222 2.65 4.78 36.26
C THR A 222 2.23 3.54 37.04
N GLU A 223 2.79 2.35 36.69
CA GLU A 223 3.12 1.28 37.65
C GLU A 223 3.65 0.01 36.94
N CYS A 224 4.94 -0.03 36.60
CA CYS A 224 5.80 -1.18 36.90
C CYS A 224 7.21 -0.98 36.35
N ALA A 225 8.16 -0.64 37.23
CA ALA A 225 9.59 -0.83 36.96
C ALA A 225 9.92 -2.31 36.62
N ARG A 226 9.07 -3.26 37.02
CA ARG A 226 9.15 -4.70 36.69
C ARG A 226 8.77 -5.05 35.25
N CYS A 227 8.06 -4.19 34.52
CA CYS A 227 7.68 -4.43 33.12
C CYS A 227 8.81 -4.11 32.13
N VAL A 228 9.84 -3.37 32.55
CA VAL A 228 10.94 -2.94 31.66
C VAL A 228 11.78 -4.12 31.16
N LEU A 229 11.85 -5.21 31.94
CA LEU A 229 12.63 -6.41 31.61
C LEU A 229 11.77 -7.55 31.05
N GLN A 230 10.45 -7.38 30.98
CA GLN A 230 9.54 -8.41 30.52
C GLN A 230 9.62 -8.55 28.99
N VAL A 231 9.92 -9.75 28.50
CA VAL A 231 9.84 -10.05 27.06
C VAL A 231 8.36 -10.08 26.67
N SER A 232 7.92 -9.14 25.82
CA SER A 232 6.54 -9.08 25.32
C SER A 232 6.30 -10.06 24.16
N GLY A 233 5.07 -10.58 24.04
CA GLY A 233 4.73 -11.60 23.06
C GLY A 233 4.22 -11.14 21.69
N ARG A 234 3.81 -9.87 21.52
CA ARG A 234 3.26 -9.36 20.25
C ARG A 234 4.32 -8.63 19.43
N CYS A 235 4.50 -9.06 18.19
CA CYS A 235 5.51 -8.54 17.28
C CYS A 235 5.13 -7.19 16.66
N LEU A 236 6.12 -6.31 16.49
CA LEU A 236 6.03 -5.15 15.61
C LEU A 236 6.44 -5.56 14.20
N CYS A 237 5.47 -6.07 13.44
CA CYS A 237 5.74 -6.67 12.14
C CYS A 237 6.26 -5.69 11.08
N VAL A 238 7.31 -6.11 10.38
CA VAL A 238 7.89 -5.45 9.20
C VAL A 238 7.68 -6.33 7.96
N HIS A 239 8.41 -6.09 6.87
CA HIS A 239 8.36 -6.92 5.65
C HIS A 239 6.94 -7.06 5.06
N HIS A 240 6.06 -6.09 5.35
CA HIS A 240 4.65 -6.10 5.01
C HIS A 240 3.87 -7.33 5.52
N THR A 241 4.33 -7.89 6.63
CA THR A 241 3.63 -8.94 7.38
C THR A 241 2.70 -8.32 8.42
N ALA A 242 1.80 -9.13 8.96
CA ALA A 242 0.81 -8.78 9.95
C ALA A 242 0.48 -10.01 10.81
N GLY A 243 -0.28 -9.81 11.89
CA GLY A 243 -0.55 -10.85 12.89
C GLY A 243 0.18 -10.57 14.19
N ASP A 244 -0.07 -11.39 15.20
CA ASP A 244 0.61 -11.27 16.50
C ASP A 244 2.07 -11.74 16.43
N HIS A 245 2.36 -12.65 15.49
CA HIS A 245 3.65 -13.29 15.27
C HIS A 245 4.17 -13.08 13.84
N CYS A 246 3.58 -12.14 13.09
CA CYS A 246 3.91 -11.88 11.69
C CYS A 246 3.66 -13.08 10.75
N GLU A 247 2.68 -13.91 11.11
CA GLU A 247 2.34 -15.18 10.47
C GLU A 247 1.48 -15.06 9.20
N LYS A 248 1.14 -13.83 8.79
CA LYS A 248 0.35 -13.54 7.59
C LYS A 248 0.83 -12.27 6.92
N CYS A 249 0.44 -12.07 5.66
CA CYS A 249 0.69 -10.82 4.96
C CYS A 249 -0.28 -9.72 5.38
N ALA A 250 0.16 -8.47 5.31
CA ALA A 250 -0.70 -7.31 5.47
C ALA A 250 -1.81 -7.31 4.40
N PRO A 251 -2.97 -6.67 4.65
CA PRO A 251 -4.16 -6.84 3.82
C PRO A 251 -3.98 -6.60 2.32
N LEU A 252 -3.12 -5.66 1.91
CA LEU A 252 -2.86 -5.33 0.50
C LEU A 252 -1.61 -6.02 -0.09
N TYR A 253 -1.02 -6.99 0.61
CA TYR A 253 0.27 -7.60 0.27
C TYR A 253 0.20 -9.12 0.00
N ASN A 254 -0.95 -9.57 -0.51
CA ASN A 254 -1.23 -10.97 -0.81
C ASN A 254 -1.02 -11.33 -2.30
N ASP A 255 -0.03 -10.73 -2.99
CA ASP A 255 0.25 -11.06 -4.39
C ASP A 255 1.01 -12.38 -4.56
N ARG A 256 1.70 -12.83 -3.51
CA ARG A 256 2.37 -14.13 -3.40
C ARG A 256 2.09 -14.77 -2.04
N PRO A 257 2.26 -16.10 -1.88
CA PRO A 257 2.12 -16.75 -0.58
C PRO A 257 3.10 -16.19 0.45
N TRP A 258 2.66 -16.13 1.71
CA TRP A 258 3.53 -15.77 2.84
C TRP A 258 4.65 -16.82 3.01
N MET A 259 5.84 -16.36 3.39
CA MET A 259 6.98 -17.21 3.73
C MET A 259 7.73 -16.60 4.91
N PRO A 260 8.26 -17.41 5.84
CA PRO A 260 9.11 -16.91 6.91
C PRO A 260 10.42 -16.36 6.35
N ALA A 261 11.02 -15.39 7.04
CA ALA A 261 12.36 -14.94 6.69
C ALA A 261 13.40 -16.02 7.02
N ASN A 262 14.44 -16.13 6.20
CA ASN A 262 15.47 -17.13 6.35
C ASN A 262 16.64 -16.55 7.16
N SER A 263 16.83 -17.03 8.38
CA SER A 263 17.89 -16.58 9.27
C SER A 263 19.28 -17.03 8.84
N THR A 264 19.41 -18.09 8.02
CA THR A 264 20.69 -18.60 7.53
C THR A 264 21.18 -17.87 6.29
N SER A 265 20.29 -17.62 5.31
CA SER A 265 20.64 -16.86 4.10
C SER A 265 20.55 -15.34 4.29
N GLY A 266 19.81 -14.88 5.31
CA GLY A 266 19.50 -13.47 5.54
C GLY A 266 18.33 -12.95 4.69
N GLU A 267 17.70 -13.79 3.87
CA GLU A 267 16.57 -13.39 3.03
C GLU A 267 15.35 -13.01 3.87
N SER A 268 14.85 -11.79 3.66
CA SER A 268 13.72 -11.23 4.40
C SER A 268 12.35 -11.78 4.00
N ASN A 269 12.24 -12.38 2.81
CA ASN A 269 10.99 -12.93 2.24
C ASN A 269 9.75 -12.04 2.45
N PRO A 270 9.76 -10.76 2.04
CA PRO A 270 8.67 -9.84 2.33
C PRO A 270 7.38 -10.18 1.58
N CYS A 271 6.24 -9.81 2.14
CA CYS A 271 4.97 -9.94 1.45
C CYS A 271 4.89 -8.96 0.27
N GLN A 272 4.27 -9.38 -0.84
CA GLN A 272 4.28 -8.63 -2.09
C GLN A 272 2.97 -7.88 -2.31
N LYS A 273 3.07 -6.57 -2.56
CA LYS A 273 1.91 -5.69 -2.76
C LYS A 273 1.09 -6.09 -3.99
N CYS A 274 -0.22 -6.17 -3.82
CA CYS A 274 -1.16 -6.35 -4.92
C CYS A 274 -1.30 -5.10 -5.78
N GLN A 275 -1.37 -5.29 -7.10
CA GLN A 275 -1.57 -4.21 -8.05
C GLN A 275 -3.05 -3.85 -8.19
N CYS A 276 -3.57 -3.05 -7.25
CA CYS A 276 -4.98 -2.61 -7.23
C CYS A 276 -5.20 -1.17 -7.73
N HIS A 277 -4.17 -0.53 -8.29
CA HIS A 277 -4.21 0.85 -8.79
C HIS A 277 -4.84 1.86 -7.80
N SER A 278 -4.58 1.73 -6.49
CA SER A 278 -5.16 2.60 -5.45
C SER A 278 -6.69 2.60 -5.43
N HIS A 279 -7.31 1.48 -5.78
CA HIS A 279 -8.76 1.30 -5.79
C HIS A 279 -9.21 0.16 -4.87
N ALA A 280 -8.32 -0.41 -4.08
CA ALA A 280 -8.65 -1.36 -3.02
C ALA A 280 -7.64 -1.20 -1.89
N ASP A 281 -8.10 -1.44 -0.67
CA ASP A 281 -7.26 -1.40 0.54
C ASP A 281 -6.85 -2.80 1.02
N SER A 282 -7.40 -3.84 0.39
CA SER A 282 -7.08 -5.24 0.65
C SER A 282 -7.12 -6.07 -0.63
N CYS A 283 -6.47 -7.23 -0.58
CA CYS A 283 -6.48 -8.25 -1.60
C CYS A 283 -6.26 -9.62 -0.97
N HIS A 284 -6.67 -10.67 -1.67
CA HIS A 284 -6.37 -12.05 -1.30
C HIS A 284 -5.53 -12.76 -2.38
N PHE A 285 -4.84 -13.81 -1.96
CA PHE A 285 -4.08 -14.66 -2.86
C PHE A 285 -5.00 -15.67 -3.57
N SER A 286 -4.87 -15.80 -4.88
CA SER A 286 -5.58 -16.79 -5.68
C SER A 286 -4.62 -17.71 -6.40
N GLN A 287 -4.63 -19.00 -6.04
CA GLN A 287 -3.83 -20.03 -6.70
C GLN A 287 -4.13 -20.10 -8.22
N ARG A 288 -5.39 -19.89 -8.62
CA ARG A 288 -5.76 -19.85 -10.04
C ARG A 288 -5.09 -18.69 -10.76
N ALA A 289 -5.08 -17.50 -10.15
CA ALA A 289 -4.41 -16.33 -10.74
C ALA A 289 -2.89 -16.56 -10.84
N TRP A 290 -2.29 -17.15 -9.80
CA TRP A 290 -0.86 -17.50 -9.76
C TRP A 290 -0.46 -18.45 -10.89
N LEU A 291 -1.20 -19.55 -11.06
CA LEU A 291 -0.95 -20.50 -12.14
C LEU A 291 -1.16 -19.86 -13.53
N SER A 292 -2.20 -19.03 -13.69
CA SER A 292 -2.48 -18.34 -14.96
C SER A 292 -1.40 -17.33 -15.36
N SER A 293 -0.61 -16.87 -14.40
CA SER A 293 0.48 -15.91 -14.60
C SER A 293 1.86 -16.57 -14.60
N ALA A 294 1.92 -17.91 -14.73
CA ALA A 294 3.15 -18.70 -14.67
C ALA A 294 3.99 -18.42 -13.40
N GLY A 295 3.30 -18.20 -12.27
CA GLY A 295 3.94 -17.98 -10.97
C GLY A 295 4.49 -16.57 -10.74
N THR A 296 3.96 -15.56 -11.43
CA THR A 296 4.43 -14.17 -11.29
C THR A 296 3.54 -13.31 -10.40
N THR A 297 2.22 -13.49 -10.43
CA THR A 297 1.24 -12.71 -9.65
C THR A 297 0.00 -13.53 -9.34
N GLY A 298 -0.38 -13.56 -8.07
CA GLY A 298 -1.54 -14.30 -7.56
C GLY A 298 -2.60 -13.40 -6.90
N GLY A 299 -2.30 -12.11 -6.72
CA GLY A 299 -3.18 -11.18 -6.02
C GLY A 299 -4.47 -10.88 -6.77
N VAL A 300 -5.56 -10.83 -6.00
CA VAL A 300 -6.90 -10.41 -6.44
C VAL A 300 -7.42 -9.37 -5.46
N CYS A 301 -7.69 -8.16 -5.96
CA CYS A 301 -8.15 -7.04 -5.15
C CYS A 301 -9.58 -7.24 -4.65
N ASP A 302 -9.81 -6.88 -3.38
CA ASP A 302 -11.11 -6.96 -2.74
C ASP A 302 -11.83 -5.61 -2.80
N ASP A 303 -13.15 -5.63 -2.95
CA ASP A 303 -14.02 -4.44 -2.90
C ASP A 303 -13.53 -3.23 -3.70
N CYS A 304 -13.29 -3.42 -5.01
CA CYS A 304 -12.84 -2.35 -5.89
C CYS A 304 -13.71 -1.08 -5.78
N LYS A 305 -13.09 -0.01 -5.28
CA LYS A 305 -13.61 1.34 -5.10
C LYS A 305 -13.61 2.13 -6.42
N HIS A 306 -14.06 3.39 -6.36
CA HIS A 306 -14.00 4.34 -7.48
C HIS A 306 -14.69 3.84 -8.77
N ASN A 307 -15.76 3.04 -8.62
CA ASN A 307 -16.50 2.43 -9.72
C ASN A 307 -15.63 1.58 -10.66
N THR A 308 -14.59 0.95 -10.10
CA THR A 308 -13.72 0.04 -10.83
C THR A 308 -14.09 -1.42 -10.57
N VAL A 309 -13.63 -2.32 -11.46
CA VAL A 309 -13.88 -3.76 -11.43
C VAL A 309 -12.72 -4.56 -12.03
N GLY A 310 -12.76 -5.86 -11.81
CA GLY A 310 -11.78 -6.85 -12.28
C GLY A 310 -10.68 -7.09 -11.26
N ARG A 311 -9.88 -8.14 -11.47
CA ARG A 311 -8.81 -8.62 -10.55
C ARG A 311 -7.91 -7.55 -9.94
N ARG A 312 -7.63 -6.50 -10.74
CA ARG A 312 -6.71 -5.41 -10.40
C ARG A 312 -7.40 -4.05 -10.27
N CYS A 313 -8.74 -4.04 -10.25
CA CYS A 313 -9.52 -2.79 -10.30
C CYS A 313 -9.15 -1.90 -11.50
N HIS A 314 -8.83 -2.52 -12.65
CA HIS A 314 -8.26 -1.82 -13.81
C HIS A 314 -9.28 -1.45 -14.89
N ARG A 315 -10.55 -1.83 -14.69
CA ARG A 315 -11.65 -1.56 -15.62
C ARG A 315 -12.73 -0.76 -14.89
N CYS A 316 -13.50 0.02 -15.64
CA CYS A 316 -14.70 0.65 -15.08
C CYS A 316 -15.85 -0.34 -15.01
N ARG A 317 -16.64 -0.24 -13.94
CA ARG A 317 -17.89 -0.98 -13.75
C ARG A 317 -18.87 -0.66 -14.89
N HIS A 318 -19.79 -1.57 -15.16
CA HIS A 318 -20.91 -1.30 -16.08
C HIS A 318 -21.64 0.01 -15.71
N GLY A 319 -21.96 0.83 -16.72
CA GLY A 319 -22.50 2.17 -16.53
C GLY A 319 -21.46 3.28 -16.29
N TYR A 320 -20.17 2.95 -16.32
CA TYR A 320 -19.07 3.92 -16.24
C TYR A 320 -18.10 3.77 -17.41
N ARG A 321 -17.49 4.89 -17.82
CA ARG A 321 -16.46 4.96 -18.86
C ARG A 321 -15.12 5.45 -18.31
N ARG A 322 -14.04 5.00 -18.94
CA ARG A 322 -12.68 5.44 -18.64
C ARG A 322 -12.42 6.86 -19.17
N TYR A 323 -11.96 7.76 -18.30
CA TYR A 323 -11.55 9.11 -18.71
C TYR A 323 -10.04 9.18 -18.98
N LEU A 324 -9.65 8.94 -20.24
CA LEU A 324 -8.27 8.65 -20.65
C LEU A 324 -7.22 9.72 -20.29
N SER A 325 -7.62 10.97 -20.06
CA SER A 325 -6.71 12.05 -19.65
C SER A 325 -6.28 11.98 -18.18
N LEU A 326 -6.96 11.19 -17.35
CA LEU A 326 -6.55 10.92 -15.96
C LEU A 326 -5.78 9.60 -15.88
N PRO A 327 -4.82 9.45 -14.96
CA PRO A 327 -4.13 8.17 -14.74
C PRO A 327 -5.08 7.13 -14.13
N LEU A 328 -4.76 5.85 -14.29
CA LEU A 328 -5.63 4.75 -13.81
C LEU A 328 -5.79 4.73 -12.29
N ASN A 329 -4.83 5.25 -11.54
CA ASN A 329 -4.92 5.33 -10.07
C ASN A 329 -5.78 6.50 -9.55
N SER A 330 -6.29 7.36 -10.43
CA SER A 330 -7.13 8.48 -10.03
C SER A 330 -8.49 7.99 -9.51
N PRO A 331 -9.00 8.53 -8.40
CA PRO A 331 -10.36 8.20 -7.93
C PRO A 331 -11.47 8.58 -8.93
N HIS A 332 -11.15 9.43 -9.91
CA HIS A 332 -12.05 9.85 -10.99
C HIS A 332 -11.73 9.20 -12.34
N ALA A 333 -10.91 8.14 -12.36
CA ALA A 333 -10.55 7.42 -13.59
C ALA A 333 -11.79 6.88 -14.33
N CYS A 334 -12.85 6.57 -13.59
CA CYS A 334 -14.14 6.11 -14.10
C CYS A 334 -15.24 7.15 -13.87
N THR A 335 -15.83 7.62 -14.96
CA THR A 335 -16.91 8.62 -14.97
C THR A 335 -18.21 7.96 -15.41
N ARG A 336 -19.33 8.38 -14.82
CA ARG A 336 -20.64 7.80 -15.14
C ARG A 336 -20.97 8.04 -16.62
N CYS A 337 -21.57 7.05 -17.27
CA CYS A 337 -22.13 7.21 -18.61
C CYS A 337 -23.24 8.28 -18.58
N TRP A 338 -23.21 9.20 -19.55
CA TRP A 338 -24.27 10.19 -19.75
C TRP A 338 -25.07 9.82 -20.99
N CYS A 339 -25.95 8.82 -20.89
CA CYS A 339 -26.83 8.41 -21.98
C CYS A 339 -28.19 9.09 -21.83
N HIS A 340 -28.66 9.78 -22.88
CA HIS A 340 -29.95 10.43 -22.87
C HIS A 340 -31.06 9.37 -22.86
N PRO A 341 -32.01 9.41 -21.90
CA PRO A 341 -33.01 8.35 -21.75
C PRO A 341 -33.89 8.20 -22.98
N GLU A 342 -34.33 9.31 -23.59
CA GLU A 342 -35.20 9.28 -24.78
C GLU A 342 -34.45 8.86 -26.05
N GLY A 343 -33.19 9.24 -26.22
CA GLY A 343 -32.44 9.00 -27.46
C GLY A 343 -31.61 7.71 -27.46
N SER A 344 -31.46 7.07 -26.30
CA SER A 344 -30.73 5.80 -26.16
C SER A 344 -31.68 4.62 -26.22
N LEU A 345 -31.21 3.49 -26.75
CA LEU A 345 -31.95 2.24 -26.71
C LEU A 345 -32.11 1.76 -25.25
N PRO A 346 -33.23 1.08 -24.92
CA PRO A 346 -33.43 0.51 -23.59
C PRO A 346 -32.37 -0.57 -23.29
N PRO A 347 -32.16 -0.91 -22.00
CA PRO A 347 -31.27 -1.99 -21.59
C PRO A 347 -31.66 -3.31 -22.26
N ARG A 348 -30.70 -4.22 -22.46
CA ARG A 348 -31.03 -5.56 -22.96
C ARG A 348 -31.79 -6.35 -21.88
N PRO A 349 -32.58 -7.37 -22.25
CA PRO A 349 -33.25 -8.23 -21.28
C PRO A 349 -32.24 -8.83 -20.29
N GLY A 350 -32.42 -8.56 -18.99
CA GLY A 350 -31.48 -8.97 -17.94
C GLY A 350 -30.46 -7.91 -17.49
N GLU A 351 -30.52 -6.68 -18.03
CA GLU A 351 -29.69 -5.55 -17.60
C GLU A 351 -30.53 -4.46 -16.93
N ASP A 352 -30.10 -3.97 -15.75
CA ASP A 352 -30.89 -3.01 -14.96
C ASP A 352 -30.77 -1.54 -15.44
N ARG A 353 -29.84 -1.21 -16.34
CA ARG A 353 -29.51 0.19 -16.70
C ARG A 353 -29.04 0.37 -18.15
N ILE A 354 -29.23 1.59 -18.68
CA ILE A 354 -28.71 2.01 -20.00
C ILE A 354 -27.19 2.20 -19.89
N TRP A 355 -26.42 1.52 -20.75
CA TRP A 355 -24.96 1.50 -20.67
C TRP A 355 -24.29 2.21 -21.86
N CYS A 356 -23.04 2.60 -21.65
CA CYS A 356 -22.16 3.11 -22.69
C CYS A 356 -20.92 2.23 -22.83
N HIS A 357 -20.27 2.32 -23.99
CA HIS A 357 -19.04 1.59 -24.24
C HIS A 357 -17.94 2.03 -23.25
N PRO A 358 -17.26 1.11 -22.54
CA PRO A 358 -16.44 1.43 -21.36
C PRO A 358 -15.18 2.26 -21.66
N ARG A 359 -14.73 2.31 -22.93
CA ARG A 359 -13.58 3.13 -23.35
C ARG A 359 -13.96 4.43 -24.05
N SER A 360 -14.94 4.39 -24.96
CA SER A 360 -15.32 5.56 -25.77
C SER A 360 -16.42 6.39 -25.12
N GLY A 361 -17.18 5.80 -24.19
CA GLY A 361 -18.37 6.43 -23.63
C GLY A 361 -19.56 6.49 -24.59
N GLN A 362 -19.50 5.84 -25.75
CA GLN A 362 -20.57 5.85 -26.73
C GLN A 362 -21.77 5.05 -26.21
N CYS A 363 -22.91 5.71 -26.07
CA CYS A 363 -24.20 5.08 -25.78
C CYS A 363 -24.78 4.43 -27.05
N LEU A 364 -25.64 3.43 -26.88
CA LEU A 364 -26.38 2.83 -28.00
C LEU A 364 -27.56 3.74 -28.35
N CYS A 365 -27.47 4.43 -29.49
CA CYS A 365 -28.48 5.40 -29.91
C CYS A 365 -29.62 4.74 -30.69
N LYS A 366 -30.82 5.33 -30.59
CA LYS A 366 -31.97 5.02 -31.43
C LYS A 366 -31.73 5.45 -32.89
N PRO A 367 -32.52 4.95 -33.85
CA PRO A 367 -32.40 5.34 -35.26
C PRO A 367 -32.45 6.88 -35.45
N GLY A 368 -31.54 7.40 -36.27
CA GLY A 368 -31.45 8.83 -36.54
C GLY A 368 -30.90 9.69 -35.40
N VAL A 369 -30.54 9.12 -34.25
CA VAL A 369 -29.97 9.84 -33.09
C VAL A 369 -28.46 9.68 -33.04
N GLY A 370 -27.74 10.73 -32.62
CA GLY A 370 -26.28 10.81 -32.61
C GLY A 370 -25.68 11.45 -31.36
N GLY A 371 -24.34 11.48 -31.35
CA GLY A 371 -23.54 11.94 -30.22
C GLY A 371 -23.15 10.81 -29.26
N THR A 372 -22.15 11.06 -28.41
CA THR A 372 -21.70 10.06 -27.42
C THR A 372 -22.79 9.76 -26.39
N SER A 373 -23.64 10.74 -26.11
CA SER A 373 -24.77 10.69 -25.19
C SER A 373 -26.13 10.38 -25.85
N CYS A 374 -26.20 10.23 -27.18
CA CYS A 374 -27.46 10.07 -27.91
C CYS A 374 -28.48 11.21 -27.65
N SER A 375 -28.03 12.46 -27.63
CA SER A 375 -28.84 13.60 -27.18
C SER A 375 -29.30 14.54 -28.30
N TYR A 376 -29.05 14.21 -29.57
CA TYR A 376 -29.47 15.03 -30.72
C TYR A 376 -29.65 14.19 -31.99
N CYS A 377 -30.42 14.69 -32.95
CA CYS A 377 -30.59 14.04 -34.25
C CYS A 377 -29.33 14.14 -35.12
N LEU A 378 -28.97 13.05 -35.79
CA LEU A 378 -27.92 13.05 -36.81
C LEU A 378 -28.26 14.00 -37.96
N PRO A 379 -27.27 14.51 -38.70
CA PRO A 379 -27.53 15.22 -39.95
C PRO A 379 -28.42 14.40 -40.89
N GLY A 380 -29.43 15.02 -41.48
CA GLY A 380 -30.45 14.33 -42.29
C GLY A 380 -31.62 13.76 -41.50
N TYR A 381 -31.72 14.04 -40.19
CA TYR A 381 -32.83 13.62 -39.33
C TYR A 381 -33.37 14.78 -38.47
N TRP A 382 -34.63 14.70 -38.06
CA TRP A 382 -35.32 15.71 -37.25
C TRP A 382 -36.33 15.13 -36.27
N GLY A 383 -36.82 15.97 -35.34
CA GLY A 383 -37.90 15.63 -34.43
C GLY A 383 -37.49 14.61 -33.38
N PHE A 384 -36.52 14.97 -32.53
CA PHE A 384 -36.03 14.13 -31.43
C PHE A 384 -37.18 13.69 -30.51
N SER A 385 -37.34 12.37 -30.34
CA SER A 385 -38.45 11.77 -29.60
C SER A 385 -38.06 10.42 -28.99
N GLU A 386 -38.98 9.79 -28.26
CA GLU A 386 -38.78 8.43 -27.73
C GLU A 386 -38.63 7.35 -28.82
N GLU A 387 -39.03 7.60 -30.07
CA GLU A 387 -38.80 6.66 -31.18
C GLU A 387 -37.48 6.91 -31.92
N GLY A 388 -36.74 7.96 -31.52
CA GLY A 388 -35.55 8.45 -32.21
C GLY A 388 -35.85 9.68 -33.05
N CYS A 389 -35.21 9.80 -34.21
CA CYS A 389 -35.41 10.90 -35.14
C CYS A 389 -35.91 10.42 -36.49
N LYS A 390 -36.77 11.22 -37.13
CA LYS A 390 -37.36 10.94 -38.44
C LYS A 390 -36.42 11.42 -39.55
N PRO A 391 -36.28 10.69 -40.67
CA PRO A 391 -35.45 11.14 -41.78
C PRO A 391 -36.04 12.40 -42.44
N CYS A 392 -35.17 13.31 -42.87
CA CYS A 392 -35.57 14.50 -43.63
C CYS A 392 -36.06 14.11 -45.03
N ILE A 393 -37.16 14.71 -45.50
CA ILE A 393 -37.61 14.62 -46.89
C ILE A 393 -37.14 15.89 -47.62
N CYS A 394 -35.83 16.08 -47.69
CA CYS A 394 -35.21 17.28 -48.27
C CYS A 394 -34.03 16.89 -49.18
N PRO A 395 -33.69 17.69 -50.21
CA PRO A 395 -32.61 17.37 -51.15
C PRO A 395 -31.20 17.33 -50.52
N HIS A 396 -31.00 18.04 -49.40
CA HIS A 396 -29.70 18.14 -48.73
C HIS A 396 -29.79 17.87 -47.23
N ASN A 397 -30.41 18.76 -46.45
CA ASN A 397 -30.57 18.61 -45.00
C ASN A 397 -31.81 19.36 -44.51
N CYS A 398 -32.25 19.08 -43.29
CA CYS A 398 -33.33 19.80 -42.63
C CYS A 398 -32.94 20.27 -41.22
N ASP A 399 -33.70 21.22 -40.69
CA ASP A 399 -33.57 21.68 -39.31
C ASP A 399 -33.91 20.53 -38.33
N PRO A 400 -33.05 20.21 -37.35
CA PRO A 400 -33.19 19.02 -36.51
C PRO A 400 -34.40 19.07 -35.56
N THR A 401 -35.00 20.24 -35.35
CA THR A 401 -36.15 20.41 -34.45
C THR A 401 -37.45 20.50 -35.24
N THR A 402 -37.47 21.30 -36.31
CA THR A 402 -38.68 21.64 -37.06
C THR A 402 -38.88 20.81 -38.33
N GLY A 403 -37.84 20.13 -38.82
CA GLY A 403 -37.89 19.36 -40.07
C GLY A 403 -37.93 20.20 -41.35
N GLN A 404 -37.84 21.53 -41.24
CA GLN A 404 -37.85 22.43 -42.40
C GLN A 404 -36.59 22.26 -43.24
N CYS A 405 -36.74 22.19 -44.56
CA CYS A 405 -35.60 22.05 -45.47
C CYS A 405 -34.68 23.25 -45.38
N LEU A 406 -33.40 22.99 -45.15
CA LEU A 406 -32.38 24.01 -45.15
C LEU A 406 -32.00 24.30 -46.61
N SER A 407 -32.16 25.56 -47.05
CA SER A 407 -31.67 26.00 -48.36
C SER A 407 -30.14 25.79 -48.45
N ILE A 408 -29.57 25.70 -49.66
CA ILE A 408 -28.11 25.60 -49.87
C ILE A 408 -27.34 26.71 -49.10
N THR A 409 -27.96 27.86 -48.89
CA THR A 409 -27.44 28.97 -48.07
C THR A 409 -27.43 28.67 -46.55
N GLN A 410 -28.34 27.81 -46.06
CA GLN A 410 -28.42 27.34 -44.67
C GLN A 410 -27.64 26.03 -44.40
N CYS A 411 -27.24 25.31 -45.45
CA CYS A 411 -26.44 24.07 -45.36
C CYS A 411 -24.98 24.26 -44.92
N LEU A 412 -24.55 25.48 -44.58
CA LEU A 412 -23.28 25.75 -43.88
C LEU A 412 -23.26 25.27 -42.42
N ARG A 413 -24.35 24.67 -41.93
CA ARG A 413 -24.52 24.23 -40.53
C ARG A 413 -24.27 22.74 -40.27
N THR A 414 -23.73 21.95 -41.21
CA THR A 414 -23.37 20.54 -40.99
C THR A 414 -21.87 20.36 -40.72
N GLY A 415 -21.42 20.72 -39.51
CA GLY A 415 -20.24 20.13 -38.85
C GLY A 415 -18.85 20.18 -39.52
N LYS A 416 -18.72 20.69 -40.75
CA LYS A 416 -17.46 21.03 -41.42
C LYS A 416 -17.69 22.31 -42.21
N CYS A 417 -16.99 23.37 -41.83
CA CYS A 417 -17.08 24.65 -42.49
C CYS A 417 -16.33 24.58 -43.83
N SER A 418 -17.08 24.53 -44.94
CA SER A 418 -16.50 24.60 -46.28
C SER A 418 -16.36 26.07 -46.68
N CYS A 419 -15.33 26.75 -46.18
CA CYS A 419 -15.03 28.12 -46.57
C CYS A 419 -14.48 28.11 -48.01
N LYS A 420 -15.00 28.98 -48.90
CA LYS A 420 -14.35 29.22 -50.19
C LYS A 420 -13.06 29.99 -49.94
N GLU A 421 -11.93 29.29 -49.97
CA GLU A 421 -10.61 29.92 -49.85
C GLU A 421 -10.38 30.90 -51.01
N LYS A 422 -9.99 32.14 -50.69
CA LYS A 422 -9.54 33.08 -51.70
C LYS A 422 -8.21 32.59 -52.26
N LYS A 423 -8.13 32.39 -53.57
CA LYS A 423 -6.85 32.09 -54.25
C LYS A 423 -6.18 33.40 -54.64
N LEU A 424 -4.96 33.62 -54.19
CA LEU A 424 -4.14 34.75 -54.64
C LEU A 424 -3.54 34.40 -56.00
N ARG A 425 -3.95 35.10 -57.07
CA ARG A 425 -3.40 34.90 -58.41
C ARG A 425 -2.24 35.85 -58.69
N ASN A 426 -2.29 37.09 -58.17
CA ASN A 426 -1.21 38.07 -58.26
C ASN A 426 -1.08 38.87 -56.94
N VAL A 427 0.11 39.32 -56.58
CA VAL A 427 0.40 40.15 -55.39
C VAL A 427 -0.35 41.48 -55.44
N SER A 428 -0.60 42.01 -56.65
CA SER A 428 -1.43 43.20 -56.86
C SER A 428 -2.85 43.08 -56.30
N ASP A 429 -3.36 41.86 -56.10
CA ASP A 429 -4.68 41.63 -55.51
C ASP A 429 -4.72 41.97 -54.01
N LEU A 430 -3.60 41.86 -53.28
CA LEU A 430 -3.49 42.31 -51.89
C LEU A 430 -3.54 43.84 -51.79
N CYS A 431 -2.95 44.52 -52.78
CA CYS A 431 -2.88 45.98 -52.88
C CYS A 431 -4.25 46.61 -53.21
N LYS A 432 -5.03 45.99 -54.10
CA LYS A 432 -6.36 46.50 -54.50
C LYS A 432 -7.37 46.53 -53.35
N THR A 433 -7.22 45.63 -52.38
CA THR A 433 -8.18 45.43 -51.28
C THR A 433 -7.94 46.31 -50.04
N LYS A 434 -6.94 47.21 -50.05
CA LYS A 434 -6.61 48.14 -48.93
C LYS A 434 -6.75 47.49 -47.54
N HIS A 435 -6.05 46.39 -47.29
CA HIS A 435 -6.02 45.77 -45.97
C HIS A 435 -5.20 46.62 -45.00
N ASP A 436 -5.71 46.83 -43.78
CA ASP A 436 -5.01 47.61 -42.75
C ASP A 436 -3.73 46.92 -42.27
N TYR A 437 -3.64 45.59 -42.33
CA TYR A 437 -2.42 44.87 -42.00
C TYR A 437 -2.17 43.70 -42.96
N VAL A 438 -0.90 43.35 -43.12
CA VAL A 438 -0.43 42.17 -43.85
C VAL A 438 0.75 41.56 -43.10
N ILE A 439 0.59 40.34 -42.57
CA ILE A 439 1.57 39.70 -41.69
C ILE A 439 1.71 38.20 -41.98
N LYS A 440 2.90 37.65 -41.76
CA LYS A 440 3.13 36.20 -41.63
C LYS A 440 3.00 35.82 -40.16
N VAL A 441 2.18 34.81 -39.87
CA VAL A 441 2.01 34.29 -38.51
C VAL A 441 2.09 32.78 -38.43
N SER A 442 2.44 32.27 -37.25
CA SER A 442 2.23 30.86 -36.86
C SER A 442 1.08 30.82 -35.84
N VAL A 443 0.06 30.00 -36.08
CA VAL A 443 -1.09 29.89 -35.16
C VAL A 443 -0.69 29.01 -33.97
N LEU A 444 -0.85 29.51 -32.75
CA LEU A 444 -0.48 28.81 -31.52
C LEU A 444 -1.68 28.08 -30.90
N SER A 445 -2.78 28.80 -30.67
CA SER A 445 -4.02 28.25 -30.11
C SER A 445 -5.23 29.02 -30.67
N ALA A 446 -6.39 28.36 -30.64
CA ALA A 446 -7.69 28.97 -30.92
C ALA A 446 -8.61 28.65 -29.74
N ASP A 447 -9.01 29.68 -29.01
CA ASP A 447 -9.74 29.58 -27.76
C ASP A 447 -11.15 30.14 -27.94
N ASP A 448 -12.16 29.35 -27.53
CA ASP A 448 -13.55 29.79 -27.48
C ASP A 448 -13.80 30.48 -26.13
N LYS A 449 -14.15 31.78 -26.17
CA LYS A 449 -14.46 32.59 -24.98
C LYS A 449 -15.98 32.73 -24.74
N GLY A 450 -16.80 31.96 -25.46
CA GLY A 450 -18.26 31.96 -25.35
C GLY A 450 -18.96 33.13 -26.05
N SER A 451 -18.43 34.36 -25.94
CA SER A 451 -18.96 35.53 -26.66
C SER A 451 -18.22 35.82 -27.98
N HIS A 452 -16.98 35.37 -28.10
CA HIS A 452 -16.12 35.52 -29.27
C HIS A 452 -15.04 34.44 -29.28
N ALA A 453 -14.39 34.22 -30.42
CA ALA A 453 -13.15 33.46 -30.48
C ALA A 453 -11.93 34.37 -30.39
N GLU A 454 -10.92 33.88 -29.70
CA GLU A 454 -9.61 34.49 -29.62
C GLU A 454 -8.57 33.52 -30.16
N VAL A 455 -7.85 33.91 -31.20
CA VAL A 455 -6.78 33.08 -31.80
C VAL A 455 -5.43 33.70 -31.46
N LYS A 456 -4.61 32.97 -30.71
CA LYS A 456 -3.25 33.41 -30.38
C LYS A 456 -2.30 33.02 -31.48
N VAL A 457 -1.56 34.00 -31.99
CA VAL A 457 -0.62 33.81 -33.10
C VAL A 457 0.74 34.43 -32.78
N LYS A 458 1.80 33.82 -33.31
CA LYS A 458 3.15 34.39 -33.27
C LYS A 458 3.44 35.08 -34.60
N VAL A 459 3.60 36.40 -34.58
CA VAL A 459 3.99 37.20 -35.74
C VAL A 459 5.44 36.90 -36.07
N ARG A 460 5.66 36.35 -37.27
CA ARG A 460 6.98 35.98 -37.80
C ARG A 460 7.57 37.03 -38.72
N LYS A 461 6.71 37.78 -39.43
CA LYS A 461 7.10 38.87 -40.31
C LYS A 461 5.93 39.84 -40.51
N VAL A 462 6.23 41.14 -40.51
CA VAL A 462 5.25 42.19 -40.81
C VAL A 462 5.58 42.74 -42.20
N PHE A 463 4.61 42.74 -43.09
CA PHE A 463 4.73 43.27 -44.45
C PHE A 463 4.05 44.63 -44.59
N HIS A 464 2.91 44.80 -43.93
CA HIS A 464 2.20 46.06 -43.82
C HIS A 464 1.55 46.16 -42.44
N SER A 465 1.62 47.33 -41.83
CA SER A 465 0.94 47.65 -40.59
C SER A 465 0.18 48.96 -40.77
N GLY A 466 -1.05 48.99 -40.30
CA GLY A 466 -1.95 50.11 -40.42
C GLY A 466 -1.68 51.17 -39.34
N PRO A 467 -2.74 51.83 -38.84
CA PRO A 467 -2.62 52.92 -37.87
C PRO A 467 -1.87 52.54 -36.58
N VAL A 468 -1.95 51.28 -36.15
CA VAL A 468 -1.21 50.77 -34.98
C VAL A 468 -0.06 49.90 -35.46
N ALA A 469 1.16 50.29 -35.09
CA ALA A 469 2.38 49.58 -35.47
C ALA A 469 2.41 48.15 -34.91
N LEU A 470 2.67 47.17 -35.78
CA LEU A 470 2.77 45.75 -35.41
C LEU A 470 4.23 45.35 -35.27
N SER A 471 4.56 44.65 -34.17
CA SER A 471 5.89 44.12 -33.89
C SER A 471 5.92 42.59 -33.94
N LEU A 472 7.13 42.03 -34.00
CA LEU A 472 7.33 40.58 -33.87
C LEU A 472 7.02 40.16 -32.44
N GLY A 473 6.27 39.07 -32.27
CA GLY A 473 5.85 38.62 -30.95
C GLY A 473 4.55 37.81 -31.00
N THR A 474 4.00 37.51 -29.82
CA THR A 474 2.71 36.83 -29.71
C THR A 474 1.60 37.85 -29.55
N ILE A 475 0.57 37.76 -30.38
CA ILE A 475 -0.61 38.62 -30.36
C ILE A 475 -1.89 37.80 -30.48
N SER A 476 -3.02 38.41 -30.13
CA SER A 476 -4.35 37.82 -30.33
C SER A 476 -5.03 38.44 -31.56
N ILE A 477 -5.63 37.59 -32.39
CA ILE A 477 -6.46 38.00 -33.52
C ILE A 477 -7.89 37.48 -33.31
N TYR A 478 -8.87 38.21 -33.86
CA TYR A 478 -10.27 38.02 -33.54
C TYR A 478 -11.09 37.71 -34.80
N PRO A 479 -11.48 36.45 -35.02
CA PRO A 479 -12.32 36.07 -36.13
C PRO A 479 -13.77 36.51 -35.92
N LEU A 480 -14.26 37.46 -36.73
CA LEU A 480 -15.64 37.96 -36.64
C LEU A 480 -16.67 36.98 -37.22
N SER A 481 -16.22 36.04 -38.06
CA SER A 481 -17.04 34.97 -38.62
C SER A 481 -17.16 33.76 -37.70
N TRP A 482 -16.73 33.89 -36.44
CA TRP A 482 -16.80 32.82 -35.46
C TRP A 482 -18.25 32.44 -35.15
N THR A 483 -18.48 31.15 -34.93
CA THR A 483 -19.78 30.61 -34.52
C THR A 483 -19.62 29.81 -33.23
N SER A 484 -20.68 29.71 -32.42
CA SER A 484 -20.75 28.92 -31.17
C SER A 484 -20.48 27.41 -31.32
N ARG A 485 -20.10 26.96 -32.52
CA ARG A 485 -19.67 25.59 -32.85
C ARG A 485 -18.18 25.52 -33.24
N GLY A 486 -17.38 26.53 -32.89
CA GLY A 486 -15.92 26.53 -33.04
C GLY A 486 -15.40 26.72 -34.46
N CYS A 487 -16.25 27.09 -35.42
CA CYS A 487 -15.83 27.38 -36.79
C CYS A 487 -15.50 28.87 -36.99
N THR A 488 -14.46 29.15 -37.78
CA THR A 488 -14.16 30.47 -38.35
C THR A 488 -14.00 30.35 -39.86
N CYS A 489 -14.42 31.38 -40.61
CA CYS A 489 -14.12 31.50 -42.04
C CYS A 489 -13.42 32.85 -42.30
N PRO A 490 -12.18 32.88 -42.80
CA PRO A 490 -11.31 31.75 -43.16
C PRO A 490 -10.85 30.86 -41.98
N ILE A 491 -10.41 29.63 -42.29
CA ILE A 491 -10.01 28.62 -41.30
C ILE A 491 -8.58 28.88 -40.83
N LEU A 492 -8.37 28.88 -39.52
CA LEU A 492 -7.06 29.04 -38.88
C LEU A 492 -6.76 27.82 -38.01
N ASN A 493 -5.96 26.90 -38.53
CA ASN A 493 -5.61 25.68 -37.80
C ASN A 493 -4.38 25.92 -36.89
N PRO A 494 -4.44 25.55 -35.59
CA PRO A 494 -3.27 25.58 -34.71
C PRO A 494 -2.11 24.76 -35.28
N GLY A 495 -0.89 25.26 -35.12
CA GLY A 495 0.33 24.64 -35.64
C GLY A 495 0.66 24.98 -37.09
N MET A 496 -0.25 25.64 -37.82
CA MET A 496 -0.03 26.04 -39.22
C MET A 496 0.47 27.48 -39.32
N GLU A 497 1.21 27.77 -40.40
CA GLU A 497 1.65 29.12 -40.76
C GLU A 497 0.77 29.69 -41.87
N TYR A 498 0.41 30.97 -41.74
CA TYR A 498 -0.43 31.67 -42.71
C TYR A 498 0.12 33.06 -43.04
N LEU A 499 -0.14 33.51 -44.27
CA LEU A 499 -0.24 34.93 -44.60
C LEU A 499 -1.63 35.41 -44.20
N LEU A 500 -1.70 36.44 -43.36
CA LEU A 500 -2.94 37.09 -42.95
C LEU A 500 -2.95 38.54 -43.43
N ALA A 501 -4.03 38.93 -44.09
CA ALA A 501 -4.33 40.32 -44.40
C ALA A 501 -5.79 40.64 -44.04
N GLY A 502 -6.02 41.73 -43.32
CA GLY A 502 -7.34 42.05 -42.77
C GLY A 502 -7.48 43.49 -42.30
N PRO A 503 -8.69 43.86 -41.84
CA PRO A 503 -8.95 45.15 -41.23
C PRO A 503 -8.55 45.20 -39.75
N GLN A 504 -8.31 46.39 -39.25
CA GLN A 504 -8.04 46.67 -37.85
C GLN A 504 -9.21 47.44 -37.22
N GLU A 505 -9.62 47.07 -36.01
CA GLU A 505 -10.69 47.76 -35.30
C GLU A 505 -10.25 49.18 -34.91
N ALA A 506 -11.05 50.18 -35.30
CA ALA A 506 -10.78 51.57 -34.99
C ALA A 506 -10.82 51.83 -33.48
N GLY A 507 -9.76 52.45 -32.94
CA GLY A 507 -9.65 52.81 -31.52
C GLY A 507 -8.91 51.78 -30.65
N THR A 508 -9.24 50.49 -30.76
CA THR A 508 -8.61 49.43 -29.94
C THR A 508 -7.36 48.82 -30.58
N GLY A 509 -7.21 48.94 -31.90
CA GLY A 509 -6.10 48.32 -32.64
C GLY A 509 -6.20 46.81 -32.77
N ARG A 510 -7.35 46.20 -32.45
CA ARG A 510 -7.54 44.74 -32.56
C ARG A 510 -7.49 44.30 -34.02
N LEU A 511 -6.74 43.22 -34.29
CA LEU A 511 -6.65 42.64 -35.63
C LEU A 511 -7.85 41.71 -35.86
N LEU A 512 -8.66 42.06 -36.85
CA LEU A 512 -9.91 41.35 -37.16
C LEU A 512 -9.71 40.43 -38.36
N VAL A 513 -10.24 39.21 -38.25
CA VAL A 513 -10.31 38.27 -39.37
C VAL A 513 -11.76 38.15 -39.82
N THR A 514 -12.06 38.72 -40.99
CA THR A 514 -13.40 38.74 -41.57
C THR A 514 -13.49 37.82 -42.78
N MET A 515 -14.70 37.63 -43.32
CA MET A 515 -14.89 36.88 -44.57
C MET A 515 -14.18 37.51 -45.77
N GLN A 516 -13.84 38.79 -45.68
CA GLN A 516 -13.13 39.54 -46.72
C GLN A 516 -11.61 39.51 -46.51
N SER A 517 -11.13 39.12 -45.33
CA SER A 517 -9.70 38.94 -45.05
C SER A 517 -9.07 37.89 -45.96
N THR A 518 -7.81 38.09 -46.30
CA THR A 518 -7.02 37.15 -47.10
C THR A 518 -6.20 36.27 -46.15
N VAL A 519 -6.49 34.97 -46.15
CA VAL A 519 -5.81 33.96 -45.32
C VAL A 519 -5.32 32.86 -46.23
N LEU A 520 -4.00 32.72 -46.35
CA LEU A 520 -3.36 31.76 -47.24
C LEU A 520 -2.35 30.94 -46.46
N PRO A 521 -2.36 29.61 -46.56
CA PRO A 521 -1.30 28.77 -46.00
C PRO A 521 0.07 29.24 -46.51
N TRP A 522 1.02 29.42 -45.60
CA TRP A 522 2.36 29.88 -45.95
C TRP A 522 3.09 28.82 -46.77
N THR A 523 3.65 29.24 -47.91
CA THR A 523 4.56 28.40 -48.72
C THR A 523 5.81 29.20 -49.08
N PRO A 524 6.96 28.55 -49.31
CA PRO A 524 8.17 29.25 -49.75
C PRO A 524 7.97 30.06 -51.05
N ARG A 525 7.15 29.55 -51.98
CA ARG A 525 6.77 30.25 -53.23
C ARG A 525 6.00 31.54 -52.95
N LEU A 526 5.04 31.51 -52.02
CA LEU A 526 4.31 32.70 -51.59
C LEU A 526 5.25 33.71 -50.92
N GLY A 527 6.23 33.23 -50.15
CA GLY A 527 7.25 34.08 -49.54
C GLY A 527 8.08 34.86 -50.55
N LEU A 528 8.53 34.20 -51.63
CA LEU A 528 9.28 34.82 -52.74
C LEU A 528 8.43 35.87 -53.48
N LEU A 529 7.18 35.52 -53.83
CA LEU A 529 6.24 36.44 -54.50
C LEU A 529 5.98 37.70 -53.67
N LEU A 530 5.81 37.56 -52.35
CA LEU A 530 5.58 38.69 -51.46
C LEU A 530 6.83 39.55 -51.27
N SER A 531 8.03 38.96 -51.22
CA SER A 531 9.27 39.75 -51.12
C SER A 531 9.53 40.59 -52.36
N GLU A 532 9.21 40.07 -53.56
CA GLU A 532 9.38 40.80 -54.83
C GLU A 532 8.29 41.85 -55.06
N GLY A 533 7.03 41.55 -54.68
CA GLY A 533 5.88 42.43 -54.95
C GLY A 533 5.64 43.55 -53.93
N LEU A 534 6.03 43.39 -52.66
CA LEU A 534 5.84 44.42 -51.61
C LEU A 534 7.05 45.35 -51.44
N GLN A 535 8.22 45.03 -52.00
CA GLN A 535 9.37 45.95 -52.07
C GLN A 535 9.10 47.14 -53.00
N ASN A 536 8.28 46.95 -54.02
CA ASN A 536 7.94 47.98 -55.01
C ASN A 536 6.74 48.87 -54.63
N ARG A 537 6.33 48.90 -53.34
CA ARG A 537 5.14 49.60 -52.81
C ARG A 537 4.00 49.64 -53.81
N CYS A 538 3.19 48.58 -53.87
CA CYS A 538 1.86 48.55 -54.54
C CYS A 538 1.63 49.74 -55.51
N PRO A 539 1.97 49.65 -56.81
CA PRO A 539 1.88 50.78 -57.72
C PRO A 539 0.48 51.40 -57.75
#